data_AF-A0A7V3H7N4-F1
#
_entry.id   AF-A0A7V3H7N4-F1
#
_cell.length_a   1.000
_cell.length_b   1.000
_cell.length_c   1.000
_cell.angle_alpha   90.00
_cell.angle_beta   90.00
_cell.angle_gamma   90.00
#
_symmetry.space_group_name_H-M   'P 1'
#
loop_
_entity.id
_entity.type
_entity.pdbx_description
1 polymer ?
#
loop_
_entity_poly.entity_id
_entity_poly.type
_entity_poly.pdbx_seq_one_letter_code
_entity_poly.pdbx_strand_id
1 'polypeptide(L)'
;AMISETKEVVIHKALVESFEIPEDYVYAEANRKYEEEVLTYVYKYRKGKEILSLKGKYVVLVDDCIETGLTMMVALKSVIAREAKNIYIATPVLDQTVFQSLISVCDGVFCPHKIRDYISLEYYYNNYEAMDFDDISEVLRRHEKKQIKGKI
;
A
#
# COMPACT_ATOMS: atom_id res chain seq x y z
N ALA A 1 6.42 -3.63 12.31
CA ALA A 1 6.55 -4.08 10.90
C ALA A 1 5.21 -3.95 10.21
N MET A 2 5.17 -3.95 8.88
CA MET A 2 3.96 -4.03 8.07
C MET A 2 3.90 -5.38 7.36
N ILE A 3 2.72 -5.96 7.22
CA ILE A 3 2.48 -7.20 6.47
C ILE A 3 1.38 -6.97 5.43
N SER A 4 1.57 -7.54 4.24
CA SER A 4 0.55 -7.53 3.19
C SER A 4 -0.31 -8.79 3.23
N GLU A 5 -1.42 -8.77 2.50
CA GLU A 5 -2.21 -9.97 2.21
C GLU A 5 -1.44 -11.05 1.42
N THR A 6 -0.28 -10.69 0.90
CA THR A 6 0.61 -11.59 0.16
C THR A 6 1.71 -12.17 1.05
N LYS A 7 1.64 -11.90 2.36
CA LYS A 7 2.60 -12.27 3.40
C LYS A 7 4.00 -11.65 3.28
N GLU A 8 4.18 -10.70 2.37
CA GLU A 8 5.38 -9.84 2.36
C GLU A 8 5.43 -8.98 3.62
N VAL A 9 6.60 -8.94 4.26
CA VAL A 9 6.84 -8.18 5.49
C VAL A 9 7.88 -7.08 5.25
N VAL A 10 7.60 -5.89 5.78
CA VAL A 10 8.54 -4.76 5.82
C VAL A 10 8.79 -4.38 7.28
N ILE A 11 10.05 -4.44 7.67
CA ILE A 11 10.50 -4.15 9.04
C ILE A 11 11.21 -2.80 9.04
N HIS A 12 10.85 -1.94 10.00
CA HIS A 12 11.60 -0.73 10.27
C HIS A 12 12.86 -1.07 11.07
N LYS A 13 13.94 -1.46 10.37
CA LYS A 13 15.16 -2.02 10.99
C LYS A 13 15.74 -1.17 12.11
N ALA A 14 15.85 0.14 11.92
CA ALA A 14 16.44 1.02 12.94
C ALA A 14 15.70 0.98 14.29
N LEU A 15 14.38 0.76 14.30
CA LEU A 15 13.61 0.65 15.56
C LEU A 15 13.83 -0.73 16.20
N VAL A 16 13.80 -1.79 15.39
CA VAL A 16 14.06 -3.16 15.87
C VAL A 16 15.45 -3.25 16.50
N GLU A 17 16.46 -2.67 15.84
CA GLU A 17 17.83 -2.64 16.34
C GLU A 17 17.97 -1.76 17.59
N SER A 18 17.39 -0.55 17.60
CA SER A 18 17.50 0.37 18.75
C SER A 18 16.84 -0.14 20.02
N PHE A 19 15.81 -0.97 19.89
CA PHE A 19 15.09 -1.56 21.02
C PHE A 19 15.42 -3.04 21.24
N GLU A 20 16.42 -3.58 20.52
CA GLU A 20 16.87 -4.98 20.62
C GLU A 20 15.71 -5.98 20.49
N ILE A 21 14.75 -5.68 19.61
CA ILE A 21 13.55 -6.51 19.43
C ILE A 21 13.95 -7.77 18.64
N PRO A 22 13.66 -8.98 19.15
CA PRO A 22 13.95 -10.21 18.42
C PRO A 22 13.20 -10.29 17.08
N GLU A 23 13.88 -10.69 16.00
CA GLU A 23 13.29 -10.70 14.66
C GLU A 23 12.13 -11.71 14.55
N ASP A 24 12.27 -12.87 15.20
CA ASP A 24 11.24 -13.89 15.37
C ASP A 24 9.98 -13.36 16.06
N TYR A 25 10.12 -12.48 17.07
CA TYR A 25 8.99 -11.78 17.67
C TYR A 25 8.28 -10.88 16.63
N VAL A 26 9.03 -10.14 15.82
CA VAL A 26 8.45 -9.26 14.79
C VAL A 26 7.66 -10.05 13.75
N TYR A 27 8.18 -11.19 13.29
CA TYR A 27 7.45 -12.06 12.35
C TYR A 27 6.22 -12.71 12.99
N ALA A 28 6.30 -13.13 14.25
CA ALA A 28 5.15 -13.67 14.96
C ALA A 28 4.01 -12.66 15.07
N GLU A 29 4.30 -11.42 15.48
CA GLU A 29 3.31 -10.34 15.54
C GLU A 29 2.78 -9.95 14.16
N ALA A 30 3.64 -9.91 13.13
CA ALA A 30 3.20 -9.67 11.76
C ALA A 30 2.21 -10.75 11.30
N ASN A 31 2.50 -12.03 11.53
CA ASN A 31 1.59 -13.12 11.17
C ASN A 31 0.28 -13.05 11.96
N ARG A 32 0.31 -12.68 13.25
CA ARG A 32 -0.89 -12.46 14.05
C ARG A 32 -1.78 -11.37 13.44
N LYS A 33 -1.21 -10.22 13.05
CA LYS A 33 -1.93 -9.14 12.36
C LYS A 33 -2.49 -9.55 11.00
N TYR A 34 -1.79 -10.42 10.28
CA TYR A 34 -2.31 -10.96 9.02
C TYR A 34 -3.62 -11.74 9.23
N GLU A 35 -3.64 -12.65 10.22
CA GLU A 35 -4.80 -13.49 10.50
C GLU A 35 -5.98 -12.68 11.08
N GLU A 36 -5.70 -11.75 12.01
CA GLU A 36 -6.74 -10.97 12.70
C GLU A 36 -7.35 -9.84 11.84
N GLU A 37 -6.51 -9.11 11.09
CA GLU A 37 -6.93 -7.87 10.42
C GLU A 37 -6.92 -7.99 8.89
N VAL A 38 -5.80 -8.45 8.31
CA VAL A 38 -5.65 -8.43 6.85
C VAL A 38 -6.67 -9.34 6.18
N LEU A 39 -6.84 -10.57 6.67
CA LEU A 39 -7.86 -11.49 6.14
C LEU A 39 -9.27 -10.90 6.27
N THR A 40 -9.57 -10.25 7.39
CA THR A 40 -10.86 -9.56 7.59
C THR A 40 -11.11 -8.53 6.48
N TYR A 41 -10.10 -7.74 6.10
CA TYR A 41 -10.23 -6.81 4.97
C TYR A 41 -10.36 -7.50 3.61
N VAL A 42 -9.65 -8.60 3.37
CA VAL A 42 -9.78 -9.38 2.12
C VAL A 42 -11.21 -9.90 1.96
N TYR A 43 -11.82 -10.42 3.03
CA TYR A 43 -13.22 -10.82 3.02
C TYR A 43 -14.16 -9.63 2.87
N LYS A 44 -13.91 -8.54 3.60
CA LYS A 44 -14.74 -7.34 3.59
C LYS A 44 -14.84 -6.70 2.20
N TYR A 45 -13.71 -6.53 1.50
CA TYR A 45 -13.67 -5.81 0.23
C TYR A 45 -13.76 -6.72 -1.00
N ARG A 46 -13.29 -7.98 -0.91
CA ARG A 46 -13.23 -8.88 -2.08
C ARG A 46 -13.91 -10.22 -1.86
N LYS A 47 -14.61 -10.44 -0.73
CA LYS A 47 -15.31 -11.69 -0.41
C LYS A 47 -14.40 -12.91 -0.49
N GLY A 48 -13.16 -12.75 -0.05
CA GLY A 48 -12.15 -13.81 -0.07
C GLY A 48 -11.47 -14.01 -1.43
N LYS A 49 -11.84 -13.25 -2.47
CA LYS A 49 -11.16 -13.33 -3.76
C LYS A 49 -9.75 -12.75 -3.66
N GLU A 50 -8.81 -13.46 -4.25
CA GLU A 50 -7.43 -13.01 -4.41
C GLU A 50 -7.34 -11.74 -5.25
N ILE A 51 -6.25 -11.00 -5.08
CA ILE A 51 -5.87 -9.93 -6.02
C ILE A 51 -5.77 -10.54 -7.43
N LEU A 52 -6.27 -9.81 -8.42
CA LEU A 52 -6.09 -10.16 -9.83
C LEU A 52 -4.61 -10.38 -10.19
N SER A 53 -4.35 -11.26 -11.16
CA SER A 53 -2.98 -11.51 -11.60
C SER A 53 -2.31 -10.23 -12.11
N LEU A 54 -1.16 -9.89 -11.52
CA LEU A 54 -0.34 -8.75 -11.92
C LEU A 54 0.77 -9.14 -12.91
N LYS A 55 0.90 -10.43 -13.22
CA LYS A 55 1.98 -10.96 -14.07
C LYS A 55 2.02 -10.25 -15.41
N GLY A 56 3.17 -9.64 -15.71
CA GLY A 56 3.39 -8.92 -16.96
C GLY A 56 2.58 -7.61 -17.11
N LYS A 57 1.92 -7.13 -16.05
CA LYS A 57 1.12 -5.90 -16.07
C LYS A 57 1.95 -4.69 -15.64
N TYR A 58 1.54 -3.53 -16.14
CA TYR A 58 1.97 -2.22 -15.63
C TYR A 58 1.06 -1.87 -14.45
N VAL A 59 1.63 -1.65 -13.29
CA VAL A 59 0.90 -1.39 -12.04
C VAL A 59 1.20 0.03 -11.57
N VAL A 60 0.16 0.75 -11.17
CA VAL A 60 0.29 2.04 -10.49
C VAL A 60 -0.27 1.88 -9.09
N LEU A 61 0.58 2.06 -8.09
CA LEU A 61 0.18 2.15 -6.68
C LEU A 61 -0.15 3.59 -6.35
N VAL A 62 -1.30 3.81 -5.71
CA VAL A 62 -1.82 5.15 -5.41
C VAL A 62 -2.09 5.25 -3.92
N ASP A 63 -1.73 6.38 -3.33
CA ASP A 63 -2.06 6.75 -1.96
C ASP A 63 -2.34 8.25 -1.89
N ASP A 64 -3.12 8.70 -0.91
CA ASP A 64 -3.39 10.13 -0.71
C ASP A 64 -2.17 10.87 -0.17
N CYS A 65 -1.44 10.25 0.73
CA CYS A 65 -0.17 10.73 1.23
C CYS A 65 0.74 9.58 1.66
N ILE A 66 2.04 9.80 1.51
CA ILE A 66 3.05 8.84 1.97
C ILE A 66 3.99 9.54 2.96
N GLU A 67 3.84 9.19 4.23
CA GLU A 67 4.69 9.68 5.32
C GLU A 67 5.93 8.79 5.49
N THR A 68 5.80 7.65 6.18
CA THR A 68 6.94 6.77 6.51
C THR A 68 7.35 5.83 5.38
N GLY A 69 6.49 5.68 4.37
CA GLY A 69 6.70 4.76 3.24
C GLY A 69 6.50 3.29 3.55
N LEU A 70 6.25 2.88 4.80
CA LEU A 70 6.14 1.46 5.17
C LEU A 70 4.98 0.75 4.44
N THR A 71 3.80 1.40 4.36
CA THR A 71 2.64 0.89 3.61
C THR A 71 2.96 0.73 2.12
N MET A 72 3.56 1.76 1.52
CA MET A 72 3.91 1.73 0.10
C MET A 72 4.99 0.68 -0.19
N MET A 73 5.97 0.52 0.70
CA MET A 73 7.03 -0.48 0.56
C MET A 73 6.50 -1.91 0.65
N VAL A 74 5.54 -2.19 1.55
CA VAL A 74 4.94 -3.52 1.62
C VAL A 74 4.08 -3.80 0.38
N ALA A 75 3.36 -2.80 -0.14
CA ALA A 75 2.62 -2.91 -1.38
C ALA A 75 3.56 -3.16 -2.59
N LEU A 76 4.68 -2.45 -2.67
CA LEU A 76 5.71 -2.67 -3.69
C LEU A 76 6.20 -4.11 -3.67
N LYS A 77 6.59 -4.63 -2.50
CA LYS A 77 7.02 -6.04 -2.37
C LYS A 77 5.95 -7.00 -2.86
N SER A 78 4.69 -6.79 -2.49
CA SER A 78 3.56 -7.62 -2.96
C SER A 78 3.40 -7.63 -4.47
N VAL A 79 3.58 -6.47 -5.11
CA VAL A 79 3.46 -6.32 -6.56
C VAL A 79 4.65 -6.95 -7.28
N ILE A 80 5.87 -6.80 -6.76
CA ILE A 80 7.09 -7.44 -7.28
C ILE A 80 6.95 -8.97 -7.20
N ALA A 81 6.54 -9.50 -6.05
CA ALA A 81 6.33 -10.94 -5.84
C ALA A 81 5.25 -11.53 -6.78
N ARG A 82 4.37 -10.69 -7.34
CA ARG A 82 3.34 -11.06 -8.31
C ARG A 82 3.77 -10.83 -9.77
N GLU A 83 5.06 -10.64 -10.02
CA GLU A 83 5.67 -10.55 -11.34
C GLU A 83 5.10 -9.42 -12.22
N ALA A 84 4.76 -8.28 -11.59
CA ALA A 84 4.45 -7.08 -12.35
C ALA A 84 5.62 -6.70 -13.26
N LYS A 85 5.30 -6.19 -14.46
CA LYS A 85 6.30 -5.78 -15.45
C LYS A 85 6.96 -4.47 -15.09
N ASN A 86 6.15 -3.52 -14.63
CA ASN A 86 6.58 -2.20 -14.17
C ASN A 86 5.65 -1.74 -13.06
N ILE A 87 6.20 -0.99 -12.13
CA ILE A 87 5.53 -0.51 -10.93
C ILE A 87 5.83 0.97 -10.77
N TYR A 88 4.79 1.79 -10.81
CA TYR A 88 4.85 3.21 -10.57
C TYR A 88 4.11 3.56 -9.29
N ILE A 89 4.50 4.65 -8.66
CA ILE A 89 3.79 5.23 -7.52
C ILE A 89 3.21 6.58 -7.95
N ALA A 90 1.98 6.86 -7.55
CA ALA A 90 1.38 8.17 -7.71
C ALA A 90 0.76 8.61 -6.38
N THR A 91 1.18 9.78 -5.89
CA THR A 91 0.61 10.36 -4.67
C THR A 91 0.68 11.88 -4.71
N PRO A 92 -0.35 12.60 -4.26
CA PRO A 92 -0.32 14.06 -4.15
C PRO A 92 0.81 14.58 -3.27
N VAL A 93 1.03 13.96 -2.11
CA VAL A 93 1.95 14.43 -1.07
C VAL A 93 2.85 13.30 -0.59
N LEU A 94 4.15 13.56 -0.47
CA LEU A 94 5.14 12.56 -0.08
C LEU A 94 6.30 13.19 0.66
N ASP A 95 6.72 12.58 1.77
CA ASP A 95 7.93 12.97 2.47
C ASP A 95 9.16 12.87 1.55
N GLN A 96 9.99 13.92 1.55
CA GLN A 96 11.15 14.04 0.66
C GLN A 96 12.20 12.96 0.90
N THR A 97 12.38 12.49 2.13
CA THR A 97 13.32 11.41 2.47
C THR A 97 12.78 10.08 1.98
N VAL A 98 11.48 9.85 2.16
CA VAL A 98 10.81 8.64 1.68
C VAL A 98 10.75 8.58 0.15
N PHE A 99 10.59 9.72 -0.53
CA PHE A 99 10.70 9.78 -2.00
C PHE A 99 12.01 9.20 -2.51
N GLN A 100 13.15 9.52 -1.88
CA GLN A 100 14.46 8.99 -2.28
C GLN A 100 14.54 7.48 -2.08
N SER A 101 13.94 6.97 -1.02
CA SER A 101 13.85 5.53 -0.78
C SER A 101 12.99 4.84 -1.85
N LEU A 102 11.81 5.38 -2.15
CA LEU A 102 10.86 4.77 -3.08
C LEU A 102 11.34 4.78 -4.53
N ILE A 103 11.95 5.87 -5.01
CA ILE A 103 12.42 5.96 -6.40
C ILE A 103 13.54 4.95 -6.71
N SER A 104 14.24 4.44 -5.68
CA SER A 104 15.26 3.40 -5.84
C SER A 104 14.71 1.99 -6.05
N VAL A 105 13.42 1.76 -5.79
CA VAL A 105 12.79 0.43 -5.77
C VAL A 105 11.55 0.31 -6.67
N CYS A 106 11.24 1.34 -7.46
CA CYS A 106 10.15 1.34 -8.43
C CYS A 106 10.58 2.01 -9.74
N ASP A 107 9.78 1.86 -10.80
CA ASP A 107 10.08 2.43 -12.12
C ASP A 107 9.86 3.94 -12.19
N GLY A 108 9.12 4.52 -11.25
CA GLY A 108 8.90 5.95 -11.18
C GLY A 108 7.91 6.38 -10.10
N VAL A 109 8.05 7.63 -9.66
CA VAL A 109 7.17 8.25 -8.68
C VAL A 109 6.63 9.56 -9.25
N PHE A 110 5.30 9.65 -9.37
CA PHE A 110 4.57 10.84 -9.76
C PHE A 110 4.06 11.54 -8.49
N CYS A 111 4.74 12.62 -8.09
CA CYS A 111 4.36 13.38 -6.91
C CYS A 111 4.62 14.88 -7.10
N PRO A 112 3.57 15.73 -7.11
CA PRO A 112 3.73 17.17 -7.24
C PRO A 112 4.27 17.83 -5.97
N HIS A 113 3.96 17.31 -4.77
CA HIS A 113 4.35 17.92 -3.50
C HIS A 113 5.26 17.00 -2.70
N LYS A 114 6.57 17.24 -2.81
CA LYS A 114 7.58 16.59 -1.99
C LYS A 114 7.91 17.52 -0.83
N ILE A 115 7.56 17.09 0.38
CA ILE A 115 7.59 17.94 1.56
C ILE A 115 8.74 17.55 2.48
N ARG A 116 9.32 18.56 3.13
CA ARG A 116 10.21 18.35 4.28
C ARG A 116 9.38 18.54 5.54
N ASP A 117 9.75 17.82 6.60
CA ASP A 117 9.11 17.94 7.92
C ASP A 117 7.59 17.71 7.84
N TYR A 118 7.21 16.47 7.48
CA TYR A 118 5.81 16.04 7.42
C TYR A 118 5.03 16.41 8.69
N ILE A 119 3.81 16.95 8.51
CA ILE A 119 2.93 17.35 9.62
C ILE A 119 1.83 16.31 9.83
N SER A 120 0.82 16.30 8.96
CA SER A 120 -0.28 15.34 8.95
C SER A 120 -1.00 15.39 7.61
N LEU A 121 -1.81 14.38 7.32
CA LEU A 121 -2.56 14.31 6.08
C LEU A 121 -3.54 15.48 5.94
N GLU A 122 -4.29 15.75 7.00
CA GLU A 122 -5.32 16.79 7.06
C GLU A 122 -4.72 18.20 6.91
N TYR A 123 -3.45 18.39 7.26
CA TYR A 123 -2.77 19.67 7.08
C TYR A 123 -2.61 20.05 5.60
N TYR A 124 -2.40 19.06 4.72
CA TYR A 124 -2.12 19.30 3.30
C TYR A 124 -3.38 19.37 2.41
N TYR A 125 -4.55 19.11 2.99
CA TYR A 125 -5.83 19.09 2.28
C TYR A 125 -6.78 20.11 2.89
N ASN A 126 -7.22 21.08 2.09
CA ASN A 126 -8.21 22.08 2.54
C ASN A 126 -9.49 21.42 3.08
N ASN A 127 -9.95 20.36 2.39
CA ASN A 127 -11.05 19.51 2.81
C ASN A 127 -10.58 18.07 2.65
N TYR A 128 -10.37 17.37 3.76
CA TYR A 128 -10.07 15.95 3.77
C TYR A 128 -11.28 15.18 4.29
N GLU A 129 -11.80 14.28 3.45
CA GLU A 129 -12.87 13.35 3.81
C GLU A 129 -12.32 11.94 3.66
N ALA A 130 -12.17 11.25 4.79
CA ALA A 130 -11.75 9.86 4.79
C ALA A 130 -12.85 9.00 4.14
N MET A 131 -12.46 8.13 3.19
CA MET A 131 -13.40 7.19 2.59
C MET A 131 -13.83 6.15 3.61
N ASP A 132 -15.13 5.92 3.70
CA ASP A 132 -15.69 4.84 4.49
C ASP A 132 -15.85 3.54 3.68
N PHE A 133 -16.45 2.53 4.30
CA PHE A 133 -16.69 1.26 3.64
C PHE A 133 -17.67 1.36 2.46
N ASP A 134 -18.69 2.20 2.58
CA ASP A 134 -19.73 2.33 1.57
C ASP A 134 -19.19 3.05 0.33
N ASP A 135 -18.34 4.07 0.54
CA ASP A 135 -17.60 4.76 -0.51
C ASP A 135 -16.76 3.77 -1.33
N ILE A 136 -15.92 2.99 -0.64
CA ILE A 136 -15.04 2.00 -1.28
C ILE A 136 -15.88 0.93 -2.00
N SER A 137 -16.94 0.44 -1.36
CA SER A 137 -17.82 -0.58 -1.93
C SER A 137 -18.50 -0.11 -3.21
N GLU A 138 -18.93 1.14 -3.26
CA GLU A 138 -19.53 1.73 -4.45
C GLU A 138 -18.52 1.85 -5.60
N VAL A 139 -17.29 2.26 -5.31
CA VAL A 139 -16.20 2.31 -6.31
C VAL A 139 -15.92 0.92 -6.89
N LEU A 140 -15.78 -0.10 -6.04
CA LEU A 140 -15.55 -1.47 -6.46
C LEU A 140 -16.70 -2.01 -7.33
N ARG A 141 -17.95 -1.76 -6.93
CA ARG A 141 -19.15 -2.17 -7.70
C ARG A 141 -19.21 -1.49 -9.07
N ARG A 142 -18.86 -0.20 -9.15
CA ARG A 142 -18.78 0.54 -10.43
C ARG A 142 -17.71 -0.05 -11.34
N HIS A 143 -16.57 -0.47 -10.79
CA HIS A 143 -15.50 -1.11 -11.55
C HIS A 143 -15.94 -2.46 -12.12
N GLU A 144 -16.55 -3.33 -11.31
CA GLU A 144 -17.05 -4.65 -11.76
C GLU A 144 -18.02 -4.53 -12.94
N LYS A 145 -18.95 -3.57 -12.89
CA LYS A 145 -19.90 -3.32 -13.99
C LYS A 145 -19.23 -2.89 -15.30
N LYS A 146 -18.18 -2.07 -15.22
CA LYS A 146 -17.43 -1.63 -16.41
C LYS A 146 -16.68 -2.79 -17.07
N GLN A 147 -16.10 -3.69 -16.27
CA GLN A 147 -15.41 -4.88 -16.79
C GLN A 147 -16.35 -5.86 -17.50
N ILE A 148 -17.59 -5.98 -17.02
CA ILE A 148 -18.60 -6.83 -17.68
C ILE A 148 -19.02 -6.21 -19.02
N LYS A 149 -19.25 -4.89 -19.08
CA LYS A 149 -19.66 -4.20 -20.32
C LYS A 149 -18.56 -4.17 -21.39
N GLY A 150 -17.29 -4.14 -21.01
CA GLY A 150 -16.16 -4.15 -21.95
C GLY A 150 -15.78 -5.52 -22.51
N LYS A 151 -16.50 -6.59 -22.10
CA LYS A 151 -16.31 -7.97 -22.59
C LYS A 151 -17.43 -8.45 -23.53
N ILE A 152 -18.42 -7.59 -23.81
CA ILE A 152 -19.53 -7.81 -24.77
C ILE A 152 -19.21 -7.00 -26.03
#